data_AF-A0A973DNB8-F1
#
_entry.id   AF-A0A973DNB8-F1
#
_cell.length_a   1.000
_cell.length_b   1.000
_cell.length_c   1.000
_cell.angle_alpha   90.00
_cell.angle_beta   90.00
_cell.angle_gamma   90.00
#
_symmetry.space_group_name_H-M   'P 1'
#
loop_
_entity.id
_entity.type
_entity.pdbx_description
1 polymer ?
#
loop_
_entity_poly.entity_id
_entity_poly.type
_entity_poly.pdbx_seq_one_letter_code
_entity_poly.pdbx_strand_id
1 'polypeptide(L)'
;MKTFSFIVLLSTLFAITEAYATDTKNGEILYQAYCTQCHGLNGDGWGVNAASMDVLPKDHTDTKGMVTRTDEDIFIAIKKGGKAVSKSNLMPNWDANMTDQEINDLVAYVRLLCCEKEK
;
A
#
# COMPACT_ATOMS: atom_id res chain seq x y z
N MET A 1 57.71 -27.42 21.30
CA MET A 1 57.07 -26.78 20.13
C MET A 1 55.57 -26.87 20.35
N LYS A 2 54.89 -25.76 20.69
CA LYS A 2 53.43 -25.73 20.90
C LYS A 2 52.82 -24.93 19.76
N THR A 3 52.10 -25.62 18.89
CA THR A 3 51.34 -25.02 17.79
C THR A 3 50.11 -24.33 18.36
N PHE A 4 50.00 -23.01 18.19
CA PHE A 4 48.79 -22.26 18.47
C PHE A 4 47.85 -22.40 17.27
N SER A 5 46.74 -23.12 17.45
CA SER A 5 45.63 -23.10 16.49
C SER A 5 44.88 -21.78 16.63
N PHE A 6 44.95 -20.94 15.60
CA PHE A 6 44.05 -19.80 15.43
C PHE A 6 42.71 -20.32 14.91
N ILE A 7 41.71 -20.41 15.80
CA ILE A 7 40.31 -20.61 15.39
C ILE A 7 39.79 -19.25 14.95
N VAL A 8 39.68 -19.05 13.63
CA VAL A 8 38.99 -17.90 13.04
C VAL A 8 37.49 -18.17 13.16
N LEU A 9 36.85 -17.60 14.18
CA LEU A 9 35.39 -17.55 14.32
C LEU A 9 34.84 -16.63 13.24
N LEU A 10 34.46 -17.21 12.10
CA LEU A 10 33.74 -16.52 11.03
C LEU A 10 32.30 -16.29 11.49
N SER A 11 32.04 -15.15 12.13
CA SER A 11 30.69 -14.73 12.53
C SER A 11 29.89 -14.37 11.29
N THR A 12 29.06 -15.28 10.79
CA THR A 12 28.09 -14.99 9.74
C THR A 12 27.00 -14.08 10.33
N LEU A 13 27.08 -12.79 10.00
CA LEU A 13 25.99 -11.83 10.18
C LEU A 13 24.84 -12.24 9.25
N PHE A 14 23.94 -13.09 9.74
CA PHE A 14 22.63 -13.27 9.14
C PHE A 14 21.84 -11.98 9.40
N ALA A 15 21.78 -11.09 8.40
CA ALA A 15 20.83 -10.00 8.41
C ALA A 15 19.44 -10.63 8.30
N ILE A 16 18.73 -10.71 9.43
CA ILE A 16 17.33 -11.10 9.44
C ILE A 16 16.56 -9.92 8.84
N THR A 17 16.15 -10.05 7.60
CA THR A 17 15.20 -9.12 7.01
C THR A 17 13.86 -9.43 7.65
N GLU A 18 13.50 -8.68 8.70
CA GLU A 18 12.16 -8.72 9.25
C GLU A 18 11.21 -8.19 8.18
N ALA A 19 10.45 -9.11 7.56
CA ALA A 19 9.26 -8.72 6.82
C ALA A 19 8.25 -8.20 7.85
N TYR A 20 8.09 -6.88 7.90
CA TYR A 20 7.07 -6.26 8.74
C TYR A 20 5.69 -6.70 8.24
N ALA A 21 4.89 -7.28 9.13
CA ALA A 21 3.49 -7.57 8.83
C ALA A 21 2.74 -6.27 8.56
N THR A 22 1.79 -6.29 7.63
CA THR A 22 0.94 -5.14 7.36
C THR A 22 0.03 -4.83 8.54
N ASP A 23 -0.11 -3.53 8.86
CA ASP A 23 -1.00 -3.01 9.89
C ASP A 23 -2.21 -2.32 9.25
N THR A 24 -3.32 -3.03 9.18
CA THR A 24 -4.57 -2.51 8.60
C THR A 24 -5.11 -1.29 9.34
N LYS A 25 -4.83 -1.15 10.65
CA LYS A 25 -5.27 0.01 11.43
C LYS A 25 -4.46 1.25 11.09
N ASN A 26 -3.14 1.10 10.89
CA ASN A 26 -2.33 2.18 10.35
C ASN A 26 -2.80 2.56 8.93
N GLY A 27 -3.08 1.57 8.09
CA GLY A 27 -3.66 1.76 6.76
C GLY A 27 -4.97 2.55 6.79
N GLU A 28 -5.88 2.24 7.72
CA GLU A 28 -7.12 3.00 7.92
C GLU A 28 -6.85 4.48 8.25
N ILE A 29 -5.95 4.75 9.21
CA ILE A 29 -5.60 6.12 9.63
C ILE A 29 -5.06 6.92 8.45
N LEU A 30 -4.12 6.34 7.68
CA LEU A 30 -3.55 6.98 6.50
C LEU A 30 -4.61 7.19 5.41
N TYR A 31 -5.49 6.21 5.20
CA TYR A 31 -6.55 6.31 4.20
C TYR A 31 -7.50 7.45 4.54
N GLN A 32 -7.93 7.54 5.80
CA GLN A 32 -8.80 8.60 6.29
C GLN A 32 -8.16 9.98 6.12
N ALA A 33 -6.86 10.11 6.41
CA ALA A 33 -6.13 11.36 6.29
C ALA A 33 -5.92 11.82 4.84
N TYR A 34 -5.57 10.90 3.93
CA TYR A 34 -5.01 11.26 2.63
C TYR A 34 -5.85 10.85 1.42
N CYS A 35 -6.70 9.83 1.54
CA CYS A 35 -7.35 9.19 0.39
C CYS A 35 -8.84 9.55 0.26
N THR A 36 -9.53 9.77 1.38
CA THR A 36 -11.00 9.95 1.44
C THR A 36 -11.51 11.18 0.69
N GLN A 37 -10.68 12.22 0.56
CA GLN A 37 -11.03 13.45 -0.17
C GLN A 37 -11.41 13.15 -1.63
N CYS A 38 -10.84 12.11 -2.23
CA CYS A 38 -11.16 11.65 -3.58
C CYS A 38 -11.93 10.33 -3.56
N HIS A 39 -11.47 9.33 -2.80
CA HIS A 39 -12.08 8.00 -2.82
C HIS A 39 -13.30 7.83 -1.90
N GLY A 40 -13.70 8.86 -1.14
CA GLY A 40 -14.85 8.81 -0.25
C GLY A 40 -14.51 8.24 1.13
N LEU A 41 -15.30 8.59 2.15
CA LEU A 41 -15.12 8.11 3.53
C LEU A 41 -15.27 6.59 3.65
N ASN A 42 -16.11 6.01 2.80
CA ASN A 42 -16.36 4.57 2.73
C ASN A 42 -15.53 3.86 1.65
N GLY A 43 -14.73 4.61 0.87
CA GLY A 43 -13.98 4.09 -0.27
C GLY A 43 -14.80 3.83 -1.53
N ASP A 44 -15.99 4.41 -1.65
CA ASP A 44 -16.95 4.22 -2.76
C ASP A 44 -16.62 5.05 -4.03
N GLY A 45 -15.51 5.78 -4.02
CA GLY A 45 -15.10 6.65 -5.13
C GLY A 45 -15.79 8.01 -5.14
N TRP A 46 -16.62 8.34 -4.14
CA TRP A 46 -17.39 9.59 -4.06
C TRP A 46 -16.88 10.54 -2.98
N GLY A 47 -15.58 10.86 -3.03
CA GLY A 47 -14.99 11.90 -2.20
C GLY A 47 -15.46 13.31 -2.60
N VAL A 48 -15.26 14.29 -1.71
CA VAL A 48 -15.66 15.69 -1.95
C VAL A 48 -15.05 16.28 -3.24
N ASN A 49 -13.89 15.80 -3.66
CA ASN A 49 -13.21 16.24 -4.87
C ASN A 49 -13.67 15.48 -6.14
N ALA A 50 -14.44 14.39 -6.01
CA ALA A 50 -14.77 13.52 -7.14
C ALA A 50 -15.75 14.15 -8.14
N ALA A 51 -16.65 15.04 -7.68
CA ALA A 51 -17.74 15.58 -8.49
C ALA A 51 -17.29 16.40 -9.71
N SER A 52 -16.05 16.92 -9.71
CA SER A 52 -15.50 17.73 -10.81
C SER A 52 -14.41 17.01 -11.62
N MET A 53 -14.28 15.68 -11.49
CA MET A 53 -13.24 14.91 -12.18
C MET A 53 -13.80 14.22 -13.43
N ASP A 54 -13.09 14.33 -14.56
CA ASP A 54 -13.41 13.62 -15.81
C ASP A 54 -13.21 12.10 -15.68
N VAL A 55 -12.29 11.68 -14.81
CA VAL A 55 -12.03 10.28 -14.48
C VAL A 55 -12.26 10.11 -12.99
N LEU A 56 -13.35 9.43 -12.64
CA LEU A 56 -13.71 9.19 -11.24
C LEU A 56 -12.67 8.30 -10.54
N PRO A 57 -12.41 8.56 -9.24
CA PRO A 57 -11.63 7.66 -8.41
C PRO A 57 -12.20 6.24 -8.41
N LYS A 58 -11.32 5.25 -8.27
CA LYS A 58 -11.73 3.84 -8.18
C LYS A 58 -12.57 3.63 -6.93
N ASP A 59 -13.73 2.99 -7.09
CA ASP A 59 -14.50 2.40 -6.00
C ASP A 59 -13.72 1.19 -5.44
N HIS A 60 -13.25 1.32 -4.21
CA HIS A 60 -12.54 0.29 -3.47
C HIS A 60 -13.48 -0.67 -2.73
N THR A 61 -14.80 -0.45 -2.78
CA THR A 61 -15.81 -1.38 -2.26
C THR A 61 -16.33 -2.33 -3.34
N ASP A 62 -16.12 -2.00 -4.63
CA ASP A 62 -16.43 -2.86 -5.77
C ASP A 62 -15.52 -4.10 -5.81
N THR A 63 -15.93 -5.18 -5.13
CA THR A 63 -15.22 -6.45 -5.08
C THR A 63 -14.88 -6.96 -6.48
N LYS A 64 -15.85 -6.96 -7.41
CA LYS A 64 -15.64 -7.48 -8.77
C LYS A 64 -14.56 -6.69 -9.49
N GLY A 65 -14.53 -5.38 -9.32
CA GLY A 65 -13.51 -4.53 -9.91
C GLY A 65 -12.16 -4.61 -9.21
N MET A 66 -12.12 -4.86 -7.90
CA MET A 66 -10.89 -4.86 -7.10
C MET A 66 -10.14 -6.19 -7.11
N VAL A 67 -10.85 -7.33 -7.25
CA VAL A 67 -10.20 -8.65 -7.41
C VAL A 67 -9.39 -8.78 -8.71
N THR A 68 -9.65 -7.92 -9.70
CA THR A 68 -8.87 -7.87 -10.95
C THR A 68 -7.52 -7.17 -10.81
N ARG A 69 -7.23 -6.58 -9.64
CA ARG A 69 -5.97 -5.86 -9.37
C ARG A 69 -5.13 -6.68 -8.44
N THR A 70 -3.83 -6.78 -8.72
CA THR A 70 -2.86 -7.37 -7.80
C THR A 70 -2.53 -6.40 -6.67
N ASP A 71 -1.96 -6.89 -5.57
CA ASP A 71 -1.48 -6.02 -4.49
C ASP A 71 -0.38 -5.08 -5.00
N GLU A 72 0.47 -5.57 -5.91
CA GLU A 72 1.50 -4.77 -6.59
C GLU A 72 0.88 -3.63 -7.43
N ASP A 73 -0.21 -3.87 -8.15
CA ASP A 73 -0.89 -2.81 -8.91
C ASP A 73 -1.39 -1.70 -7.98
N ILE A 74 -1.94 -2.06 -6.82
CA ILE A 74 -2.45 -1.12 -5.82
C ILE A 74 -1.27 -0.38 -5.17
N PHE A 75 -0.21 -1.10 -4.82
CA PHE A 75 1.01 -0.54 -4.26
C PHE A 75 1.63 0.50 -5.20
N ILE A 76 1.80 0.16 -6.49
CA ILE A 76 2.33 1.07 -7.50
C ILE A 76 1.40 2.28 -7.70
N ALA A 77 0.08 2.07 -7.74
CA ALA A 77 -0.88 3.16 -7.86
C ALA A 77 -0.77 4.19 -6.72
N ILE A 78 -0.61 3.71 -5.47
CA ILE A 78 -0.41 4.59 -4.31
C ILE A 78 0.99 5.22 -4.36
N LYS A 79 2.03 4.41 -4.54
CA LYS A 79 3.42 4.86 -4.48
C LYS A 79 3.74 5.87 -5.57
N LYS A 80 3.32 5.61 -6.81
CA LYS A 80 3.71 6.35 -8.02
C LYS A 80 2.56 7.15 -8.66
N GLY A 81 1.37 7.12 -8.06
CA GLY A 81 0.20 7.85 -8.53
C GLY A 81 -0.51 7.18 -9.70
N GLY A 82 -1.68 7.70 -10.06
CA GLY A 82 -2.57 7.06 -11.03
C GLY A 82 -1.99 6.95 -12.44
N LYS A 83 -1.13 7.89 -12.84
CA LYS A 83 -0.46 7.86 -14.15
C LYS A 83 0.41 6.60 -14.32
N ALA A 84 1.04 6.11 -13.26
CA ALA A 84 1.91 4.93 -13.31
C ALA A 84 1.15 3.64 -13.67
N VAL A 85 -0.16 3.62 -13.44
CA VAL A 85 -1.06 2.49 -13.73
C VAL A 85 -2.10 2.82 -14.81
N SER A 86 -1.79 3.78 -15.69
CA SER A 86 -2.67 4.23 -16.77
C SER A 86 -4.06 4.66 -16.28
N LYS A 87 -4.10 5.44 -15.18
CA LYS A 87 -5.28 6.09 -14.60
C LYS A 87 -5.07 7.60 -14.51
N SER A 88 -6.01 8.30 -13.86
CA SER A 88 -6.01 9.75 -13.72
C SER A 88 -4.67 10.28 -13.20
N ASN A 89 -4.19 11.36 -13.82
CA ASN A 89 -3.01 12.11 -13.35
C ASN A 89 -3.30 12.93 -12.08
N LEU A 90 -4.56 13.02 -11.66
CA LEU A 90 -4.97 13.69 -10.42
C LEU A 90 -4.69 12.85 -9.17
N MET A 91 -4.50 11.53 -9.31
CA MET A 91 -4.08 10.69 -8.19
C MET A 91 -2.58 10.90 -7.96
N PRO A 92 -2.17 11.55 -6.85
CA PRO A 92 -0.78 11.90 -6.60
C PRO A 92 0.07 10.66 -6.28
N ASN A 93 1.38 10.79 -6.41
CA ASN A 93 2.34 9.84 -5.87
C ASN A 93 2.60 10.12 -4.38
N TRP A 94 2.76 9.07 -3.57
CA TRP A 94 2.97 9.19 -2.14
C TRP A 94 4.37 8.80 -1.67
N ASP A 95 5.25 8.37 -2.58
CA ASP A 95 6.63 7.92 -2.29
C ASP A 95 7.57 8.98 -1.72
N ALA A 96 7.18 10.26 -1.75
CA ALA A 96 7.91 11.34 -1.08
C ALA A 96 7.52 11.51 0.40
N ASN A 97 6.35 11.03 0.82
CA ASN A 97 5.75 11.31 2.13
C ASN A 97 5.38 10.04 2.92
N MET A 98 5.48 8.86 2.31
CA MET A 98 5.16 7.58 2.91
C MET A 98 6.28 6.58 2.64
N THR A 99 6.59 5.77 3.64
CA THR A 99 7.46 4.61 3.54
C THR A 99 6.76 3.48 2.79
N ASP A 100 7.54 2.51 2.28
CA ASP A 100 6.98 1.32 1.64
C ASP A 100 6.11 0.51 2.61
N GLN A 101 6.41 0.54 3.91
CA GLN A 101 5.57 -0.11 4.91
C GLN A 101 4.19 0.55 5.02
N GLU A 102 4.14 1.88 5.13
CA GLU A 102 2.88 2.63 5.20
C GLU A 102 2.02 2.44 3.93
N ILE A 103 2.67 2.32 2.77
CA ILE A 103 1.98 2.00 1.52
C ILE A 103 1.42 0.57 1.54
N ASN A 104 2.18 -0.41 2.05
CA ASN A 104 1.68 -1.78 2.22
C ASN A 104 0.52 -1.86 3.23
N ASP A 105 0.55 -1.05 4.29
CA ASP A 105 -0.56 -0.93 5.25
C ASP A 105 -1.82 -0.38 4.55
N LEU A 106 -1.66 0.64 3.69
CA LEU A 106 -2.75 1.15 2.85
C LEU A 106 -3.29 0.08 1.88
N VAL A 107 -2.43 -0.72 1.26
CA VAL A 107 -2.85 -1.84 0.38
C VAL A 107 -3.71 -2.83 1.18
N ALA A 108 -3.28 -3.21 2.38
CA ALA A 108 -4.03 -4.10 3.25
C ALA A 108 -5.41 -3.52 3.63
N TYR A 109 -5.46 -2.23 3.97
CA TYR A 109 -6.74 -1.56 4.24
C TYR A 109 -7.65 -1.47 3.00
N VAL A 110 -7.11 -1.20 1.81
CA VAL A 110 -7.90 -1.22 0.57
C VAL A 110 -8.49 -2.61 0.29
N ARG A 111 -7.79 -3.70 0.64
CA ARG A 111 -8.33 -5.06 0.57
C ARG A 111 -9.45 -5.32 1.57
N LEU A 112 -9.35 -4.77 2.77
CA LEU A 112 -10.42 -4.85 3.77
C LEU A 112 -11.74 -4.22 3.24
N LEU A 113 -11.66 -3.15 2.45
CA LEU A 113 -12.84 -2.46 1.90
C LEU A 113 -13.64 -3.30 0.90
N CYS A 114 -12.98 -4.09 0.04
CA CYS A 114 -13.64 -4.87 -1.02
C CYS A 114 -13.84 -6.34 -0.69
N CYS A 115 -12.91 -6.94 0.05
CA CYS A 115 -12.55 -8.34 -0.20
C CYS A 115 -12.57 -9.21 1.06
N GLU A 116 -12.71 -8.61 2.25
CA GLU A 116 -12.90 -9.36 3.50
C GLU A 116 -14.37 -9.53 3.88
N LYS A 117 -15.27 -8.67 3.42
CA LYS A 117 -16.72 -8.76 3.70
C LYS A 117 -17.42 -9.97 3.04
N GLU A 118 -16.72 -10.68 2.15
CA GLU A 118 -17.23 -11.81 1.35
C GLU A 118 -16.59 -13.15 1.76
N LYS A 119 -15.81 -13.19 2.86
CA LYS A 119 -15.33 -14.42 3.51
C LYS A 119 -16.21 -14.77 4.70
#